data_AF-A0A958H7F3-F1
#
_entry.id   AF-A0A958H7F3-F1
#
_cell.length_a   1.000
_cell.length_b   1.000
_cell.length_c   1.000
_cell.angle_alpha   90.00
_cell.angle_beta   90.00
_cell.angle_gamma   90.00
#
_symmetry.space_group_name_H-M   'P 1'
#
loop_
_entity.id
_entity.type
_entity.pdbx_description
1 polymer ?
#
loop_
_entity_poly.entity_id
_entity_poly.type
_entity_poly.pdbx_seq_one_letter_code
_entity_poly.pdbx_strand_id
1 'polypeptide(L)'
;MKSKAESFHRIRWVLLLAAISLAVALPAMQVLAAAGIWQSYVVINGVYYDANASTGNPDFQNQNLGTFTPSSAALLLSGGEVKTYKNNGTDVTSARLMYRVYPVGSPSGGFTPVNLPFAENLPNAGDQRWAQTSAGIDLLGALGEGNYTLEVYFEASTNGVDSPAT
;
A
#
# COMPACT_ATOMS: atom_id res chain seq x y z
N MET A 1 -40.33 -79.87 36.89
CA MET A 1 -39.15 -79.56 36.06
C MET A 1 -38.84 -78.07 36.22
N LYS A 2 -37.56 -77.73 36.38
CA LYS A 2 -36.96 -76.50 36.96
C LYS A 2 -37.70 -75.17 36.74
N SER A 3 -37.98 -74.45 37.83
CA SER A 3 -38.19 -72.99 37.84
C SER A 3 -36.83 -72.30 37.79
N LYS A 4 -36.69 -71.24 36.98
CA LYS A 4 -35.67 -70.23 37.19
C LYS A 4 -36.34 -68.87 37.13
N ALA A 5 -36.31 -68.18 38.27
CA ALA A 5 -36.59 -66.78 38.41
C ALA A 5 -35.58 -65.95 37.60
N GLU A 6 -35.87 -64.64 37.51
CA GLU A 6 -35.07 -63.49 37.05
C GLU A 6 -35.83 -62.75 35.93
N SER A 7 -36.10 -61.46 35.93
CA SER A 7 -36.02 -60.41 36.95
C SER A 7 -36.71 -59.17 36.35
N PHE A 8 -37.67 -58.64 37.11
CA PHE A 8 -38.06 -57.23 37.29
C PHE A 8 -37.93 -56.19 36.14
N HIS A 9 -39.10 -55.66 35.73
CA HIS A 9 -39.45 -54.24 35.49
C HIS A 9 -38.63 -53.43 34.45
N ARG A 10 -39.14 -53.30 33.21
CA ARG A 10 -39.93 -52.14 32.74
C ARG A 10 -39.23 -50.78 32.89
N ILE A 11 -38.90 -50.12 31.77
CA ILE A 11 -39.42 -48.80 31.34
C ILE A 11 -38.69 -48.38 30.04
N ARG A 12 -39.48 -48.10 29.00
CA ARG A 12 -39.04 -47.51 27.71
C ARG A 12 -38.87 -45.98 27.85
N TRP A 13 -38.35 -45.32 26.82
CA TRP A 13 -38.64 -43.94 26.35
C TRP A 13 -37.36 -43.14 25.95
N VAL A 14 -37.19 -43.04 24.63
CA VAL A 14 -36.86 -41.80 23.86
C VAL A 14 -35.42 -41.25 23.83
N LEU A 15 -34.84 -41.39 22.62
CA LEU A 15 -34.02 -40.46 21.81
C LEU A 15 -33.02 -39.51 22.51
N LEU A 16 -31.76 -39.51 22.04
CA LEU A 16 -31.14 -38.30 21.46
C LEU A 16 -29.85 -38.64 20.70
N LEU A 17 -29.85 -38.35 19.39
CA LEU A 17 -28.65 -38.21 18.58
C LEU A 17 -27.89 -36.97 19.09
N ALA A 18 -26.70 -37.16 19.64
CA ALA A 18 -25.76 -36.07 19.88
C ALA A 18 -24.63 -36.18 18.87
N ALA A 19 -24.83 -35.65 17.67
CA ALA A 19 -23.72 -35.29 16.80
C ALA A 19 -23.06 -34.04 17.40
N ILE A 20 -21.96 -34.23 18.11
CA ILE A 20 -21.13 -33.12 18.60
C ILE A 20 -20.38 -32.57 17.39
N SER A 21 -20.94 -31.55 16.75
CA SER A 21 -20.21 -30.71 15.82
C SER A 21 -19.27 -29.82 16.63
N LEU A 22 -18.01 -30.24 16.78
CA LEU A 22 -16.96 -29.36 17.30
C LEU A 22 -16.62 -28.34 16.22
N ALA A 23 -17.31 -27.20 16.22
CA ALA A 23 -16.88 -26.04 15.45
C ALA A 23 -15.63 -25.46 16.12
N VAL A 24 -14.45 -25.87 15.65
CA VAL A 24 -13.19 -25.19 15.99
C VAL A 24 -13.26 -23.80 15.36
N ALA A 25 -13.52 -22.77 16.17
CA ALA A 25 -13.31 -21.40 15.78
C ALA A 25 -11.81 -21.17 15.62
N LEU A 26 -11.29 -21.34 14.41
CA LEU A 26 -9.96 -20.85 14.06
C LEU A 26 -9.98 -19.33 14.30
N PRO A 27 -9.14 -18.76 15.18
CA PRO A 27 -9.02 -17.32 15.23
C PRO A 27 -8.55 -16.88 13.84
N ALA A 28 -9.31 -15.98 13.20
CA ALA A 28 -8.82 -15.28 12.04
C ALA A 28 -7.60 -14.48 12.50
N MET A 29 -6.39 -14.96 12.19
CA MET A 29 -5.19 -14.15 12.35
C MET A 29 -5.39 -12.93 11.45
N GLN A 30 -5.73 -11.80 12.06
CA GLN A 30 -5.72 -10.53 11.36
C GLN A 30 -4.26 -10.20 11.07
N VAL A 31 -3.81 -10.46 9.84
CA VAL A 31 -2.55 -9.90 9.34
C VAL A 31 -2.82 -8.42 9.13
N LEU A 32 -2.63 -7.61 10.17
CA LEU A 32 -2.55 -6.16 10.02
C LEU A 32 -1.18 -5.86 9.42
N ALA A 33 -1.13 -5.11 8.31
CA ALA A 33 0.14 -4.70 7.74
C ALA A 33 0.92 -3.88 8.76
N ALA A 34 2.06 -4.39 9.24
CA ALA A 34 2.86 -3.71 10.24
C ALA A 34 3.69 -2.53 9.71
N ALA A 35 3.67 -2.28 8.40
CA ALA A 35 4.13 -1.04 7.81
C ALA A 35 3.33 -0.69 6.55
N GLY A 36 3.35 0.58 6.14
CA GLY A 36 2.66 1.04 4.94
C GLY A 36 2.88 2.51 4.64
N ILE A 37 2.47 2.96 3.45
CA ILE A 37 2.40 4.37 3.06
C ILE A 37 0.99 4.88 3.36
N TRP A 38 0.88 5.98 4.10
CA TRP A 38 -0.41 6.60 4.44
C TRP A 38 -0.58 7.99 3.85
N GLN A 39 0.49 8.59 3.32
CA GLN A 39 0.42 9.85 2.59
C GLN A 39 1.48 9.92 1.50
N SER A 40 1.15 10.47 0.34
CA SER A 40 2.13 10.67 -0.74
C SER A 40 1.87 11.93 -1.56
N TYR A 41 2.98 12.49 -2.08
CA TYR A 41 3.00 13.66 -2.94
C TYR A 41 3.97 13.48 -4.09
N VAL A 42 3.60 13.95 -5.27
CA VAL A 42 4.51 14.14 -6.40
C VAL A 42 4.95 15.60 -6.42
N VAL A 43 6.22 15.86 -6.68
CA VAL A 43 6.75 17.23 -6.78
C VAL A 43 7.14 17.51 -8.22
N ILE A 44 6.43 18.43 -8.88
CA ILE A 44 6.67 18.85 -10.26
C ILE A 44 7.05 20.34 -10.25
N ASN A 45 8.20 20.69 -10.82
CA ASN A 45 8.73 22.07 -10.81
C ASN A 45 8.72 22.72 -9.41
N GLY A 46 9.02 21.95 -8.36
CA GLY A 46 8.99 22.39 -6.97
C GLY A 46 7.61 22.53 -6.34
N VAL A 47 6.53 22.29 -7.10
CA VAL A 47 5.14 22.31 -6.60
C VAL A 47 4.75 20.90 -6.15
N TYR A 48 4.22 20.79 -4.93
CA TYR A 48 3.67 19.56 -4.39
C TYR A 48 2.25 19.33 -4.93
N TYR A 49 1.98 18.11 -5.38
CA TYR A 49 0.65 17.63 -5.76
C TYR A 49 0.25 16.45 -4.88
N ASP A 50 -1.00 16.45 -4.42
CA ASP A 50 -1.57 15.39 -3.60
C ASP A 50 -1.78 14.13 -4.46
N ALA A 51 -1.01 13.07 -4.17
CA ALA A 51 -1.13 11.78 -4.86
C ALA A 51 -1.92 10.77 -4.03
N ASN A 52 -1.74 10.80 -2.72
CA ASN A 52 -2.61 10.17 -1.74
C ASN A 52 -2.60 11.05 -0.49
N ALA A 53 -3.26 12.20 -0.58
CA ALA A 53 -3.33 13.20 0.47
C ALA A 53 -4.60 14.03 0.28
N SER A 54 -5.03 14.74 1.33
CA SER A 54 -6.08 15.74 1.24
C SER A 54 -5.62 16.97 1.99
N THR A 55 -5.00 17.89 1.28
CA THR A 55 -4.36 19.09 1.82
C THR A 55 -4.78 20.34 1.02
N GLY A 56 -4.04 21.44 1.18
CA GLY A 56 -4.21 22.63 0.35
C GLY A 56 -3.44 22.59 -0.97
N ASN A 57 -2.68 21.52 -1.24
CA ASN A 57 -1.99 21.33 -2.51
C ASN A 57 -2.99 20.91 -3.60
N PRO A 58 -2.68 21.15 -4.88
CA PRO A 58 -3.47 20.61 -5.98
C PRO A 58 -3.43 19.07 -6.02
N ASP A 59 -4.53 18.43 -6.41
CA ASP A 59 -4.56 16.99 -6.66
C ASP A 59 -3.70 16.64 -7.88
N PHE A 60 -2.95 15.53 -7.80
CA PHE A 60 -2.17 15.03 -8.93
C PHE A 60 -3.05 14.32 -9.96
N GLN A 61 -4.04 13.56 -9.48
CA GLN A 61 -4.85 12.71 -10.34
C GLN A 61 -5.68 13.53 -11.32
N ASN A 62 -5.52 13.23 -12.62
CA ASN A 62 -6.17 13.94 -13.74
C ASN A 62 -5.77 15.43 -13.87
N GLN A 63 -4.68 15.85 -13.24
CA GLN A 63 -4.20 17.21 -13.35
C GLN A 63 -3.66 17.51 -14.76
N ASN A 64 -4.08 18.65 -15.31
CA ASN A 64 -3.44 19.19 -16.51
C ASN A 64 -2.13 19.89 -16.12
N LEU A 65 -0.99 19.30 -16.47
CA LEU A 65 0.34 19.85 -16.18
C LEU A 65 0.74 20.98 -17.16
N GLY A 66 0.02 21.14 -18.27
CA GLY A 66 0.20 22.24 -19.21
C GLY A 66 0.57 21.81 -20.62
N THR A 67 0.91 22.80 -21.45
CA THR A 67 1.40 22.63 -22.81
C THR A 67 2.82 23.16 -22.89
N PHE A 68 3.70 22.37 -23.49
CA PHE A 68 5.13 22.66 -23.52
C PHE A 68 5.68 22.55 -24.93
N THR A 69 6.75 23.29 -25.20
CA THR A 69 7.56 23.06 -26.40
C THR A 69 8.30 21.72 -26.24
N PRO A 70 8.26 20.82 -27.23
CA PRO A 70 9.02 19.57 -27.19
C PRO A 70 10.50 19.81 -26.92
N SER A 71 11.14 18.88 -26.22
CA SER A 71 12.57 18.95 -25.87
C SER A 71 13.00 20.20 -25.07
N SER A 72 12.04 20.92 -24.48
CA SER A 72 12.34 21.96 -23.49
C SER A 72 12.49 21.35 -22.09
N ALA A 73 13.39 21.87 -21.25
CA ALA A 73 13.50 21.46 -19.85
C ALA A 73 12.46 22.15 -18.94
N ALA A 74 11.25 22.39 -19.46
CA ALA A 74 10.23 23.22 -18.81
C ALA A 74 9.31 22.45 -17.84
N LEU A 75 9.27 21.12 -17.94
CA LEU A 75 8.50 20.25 -17.05
C LEU A 75 9.44 19.26 -16.37
N LEU A 76 9.83 19.59 -15.14
CA LEU A 76 10.75 18.79 -14.35
C LEU A 76 10.00 18.01 -13.28
N LEU A 77 10.25 16.70 -13.23
CA LEU A 77 9.95 15.90 -12.05
C LEU A 77 11.01 16.19 -10.98
N SER A 78 10.64 17.03 -10.02
CA SER A 78 11.47 17.38 -8.87
C SER A 78 11.57 16.22 -7.88
N GLY A 79 10.59 15.32 -7.86
CA GLY A 79 10.63 14.05 -7.15
C GLY A 79 9.32 13.76 -6.41
N GLY A 80 9.39 13.35 -5.16
CA GLY A 80 8.22 13.00 -4.35
C GLY A 80 8.50 12.97 -2.86
N GLU A 81 7.42 12.86 -2.09
CA GLU A 81 7.45 12.65 -0.65
C GLU A 81 6.44 11.55 -0.29
N VAL A 82 6.83 10.65 0.61
CA VAL A 82 5.89 9.72 1.24
C VAL A 82 6.03 9.75 2.75
N LYS A 83 4.90 9.50 3.43
CA LYS A 83 4.89 9.21 4.85
C LYS A 83 4.50 7.77 5.06
N THR A 84 5.29 7.10 5.88
CA THR A 84 5.11 5.70 6.22
C THR A 84 4.85 5.54 7.71
N TYR A 85 4.27 4.41 8.09
CA TYR A 85 4.24 3.93 9.46
C TYR A 85 4.98 2.59 9.55
N LYS A 86 5.49 2.24 10.74
CA LYS A 86 6.05 0.93 11.05
C LYS A 86 5.74 0.52 12.49
N ASN A 87 5.46 -0.76 12.72
CA ASN A 87 5.03 -1.34 13.98
C ASN A 87 5.67 -2.73 14.15
N ASN A 88 5.51 -3.36 15.32
CA ASN A 88 5.67 -4.82 15.46
C ASN A 88 7.04 -5.40 15.03
N GLY A 89 8.12 -4.61 15.18
CA GLY A 89 9.47 -4.99 14.75
C GLY A 89 9.71 -4.89 13.24
N THR A 90 8.70 -4.52 12.45
CA THR A 90 8.84 -4.17 11.05
C THR A 90 9.60 -2.85 10.93
N ASP A 91 10.50 -2.80 9.96
CA ASP A 91 11.17 -1.56 9.53
C ASP A 91 10.84 -1.28 8.08
N VAL A 92 10.60 -0.01 7.76
CA VAL A 92 10.64 0.49 6.38
C VAL A 92 12.10 0.68 5.99
N THR A 93 12.52 0.00 4.93
CA THR A 93 13.93 -0.08 4.51
C THR A 93 14.24 0.79 3.31
N SER A 94 13.23 1.15 2.52
CA SER A 94 13.35 2.11 1.41
C SER A 94 11.98 2.63 0.97
N ALA A 95 11.99 3.77 0.29
CA ALA A 95 10.82 4.33 -0.39
C ALA A 95 11.22 4.84 -1.79
N ARG A 96 10.32 4.71 -2.76
CA ARG A 96 10.54 5.17 -4.15
C ARG A 96 9.27 5.76 -4.74
N LEU A 97 9.46 6.78 -5.57
CA LEU A 97 8.49 7.21 -6.58
C LEU A 97 8.83 6.47 -7.87
N MET A 98 7.83 5.84 -8.48
CA MET A 98 7.95 5.16 -9.75
C MET A 98 7.19 5.96 -10.79
N TYR A 99 7.83 6.37 -11.89
CA TYR A 99 7.18 7.19 -12.92
C TYR A 99 7.36 6.61 -14.33
N ARG A 100 6.43 6.92 -15.22
CA ARG A 100 6.58 6.75 -16.67
C ARG A 100 5.79 7.81 -17.42
N VAL A 101 6.20 8.08 -18.65
CA VAL A 101 5.49 8.99 -19.57
C VAL A 101 5.17 8.24 -20.85
N TYR A 102 3.92 8.33 -21.31
CA TYR A 102 3.45 7.64 -22.53
C TYR A 102 2.36 8.44 -23.27
N PRO A 103 2.12 8.20 -24.57
CA PRO A 103 1.05 8.88 -25.31
C PRO A 103 -0.34 8.60 -24.74
N VAL A 104 -1.19 9.62 -24.64
CA VAL A 104 -2.55 9.47 -24.08
C VAL A 104 -3.30 8.30 -24.74
N GLY A 105 -3.92 7.46 -23.91
CA GLY A 105 -4.70 6.30 -24.36
C GLY A 105 -3.85 5.09 -24.81
N SER A 106 -2.52 5.16 -24.73
CA SER A 106 -1.62 4.05 -25.08
C SER A 106 -0.55 3.81 -24.01
N PRO A 107 -0.92 3.23 -22.84
CA PRO A 107 0.04 2.88 -21.79
C PRO A 107 1.16 1.99 -22.34
N SER A 108 2.40 2.45 -22.18
CA SER A 108 3.59 1.79 -22.70
C SER A 108 4.81 2.14 -21.85
N GLY A 109 5.90 1.39 -22.03
CA GLY A 109 7.13 1.59 -21.26
C GLY A 109 7.06 1.06 -19.82
N GLY A 110 8.24 0.78 -19.27
CA GLY A 110 8.42 0.43 -17.86
C GLY A 110 8.50 1.67 -16.98
N PHE A 111 8.22 1.50 -15.69
CA PHE A 111 8.43 2.57 -14.70
C PHE A 111 9.91 2.75 -14.39
N THR A 112 10.32 4.01 -14.24
CA THR A 112 11.64 4.41 -13.80
C THR A 112 11.59 4.82 -12.32
N PRO A 113 12.49 4.33 -11.46
CA PRO A 113 12.51 4.69 -10.05
C PRO A 113 13.18 6.04 -9.79
N VAL A 114 12.63 6.79 -8.85
CA VAL A 114 13.25 7.90 -8.14
C VAL A 114 13.37 7.50 -6.68
N ASN A 115 14.61 7.38 -6.19
CA ASN A 115 14.86 7.03 -4.80
C ASN A 115 14.41 8.17 -3.87
N LEU A 116 13.60 7.85 -2.85
CA LEU A 116 13.20 8.77 -1.80
C LEU A 116 14.00 8.40 -0.54
N PRO A 117 15.12 9.10 -0.24
CA PRO A 117 15.89 8.82 0.97
C PRO A 117 15.09 9.13 2.23
N PHE A 118 15.47 8.48 3.33
CA PHE A 118 14.94 8.81 4.66
C PHE A 118 15.20 10.28 4.96
N ALA A 119 14.16 11.03 5.31
CA ALA A 119 14.27 12.42 5.69
C ALA A 119 14.30 12.55 7.22
N GLU A 120 13.26 12.06 7.89
CA GLU A 120 13.13 12.16 9.35
C GLU A 120 12.12 11.17 9.92
N ASN A 121 12.16 10.98 11.24
CA ASN A 121 11.03 10.41 11.97
C ASN A 121 10.00 11.51 12.25
N LEU A 122 8.73 11.15 12.23
CA LEU A 122 7.61 12.05 12.53
C LEU A 122 7.23 11.96 14.02
N PRO A 123 6.34 12.84 14.54
CA PRO A 123 6.03 12.90 15.97
C PRO A 123 5.47 11.60 16.57
N ASN A 124 4.72 10.83 15.79
CA ASN A 124 4.24 9.51 16.24
C ASN A 124 5.36 8.48 16.09
N ALA A 125 5.55 7.65 17.11
CA ALA A 125 6.55 6.59 17.06
C ALA A 125 6.28 5.64 15.88
N GLY A 126 7.32 5.38 15.09
CA GLY A 126 7.24 4.53 13.89
C GLY A 126 6.80 5.28 12.63
N ASP A 127 6.25 6.48 12.73
CA ASP A 127 5.96 7.29 11.55
C ASP A 127 7.24 7.91 11.00
N GLN A 128 7.41 7.85 9.69
CA GLN A 128 8.62 8.32 9.01
C GLN A 128 8.28 9.10 7.75
N ARG A 129 9.13 10.04 7.39
CA ARG A 129 9.07 10.79 6.14
C ARG A 129 10.26 10.44 5.26
N TRP A 130 9.97 10.22 3.98
CA TRP A 130 10.95 9.92 2.94
C TRP A 130 10.73 10.88 1.77
N ALA A 131 11.77 11.57 1.31
CA ALA A 131 11.60 12.64 0.34
C ALA A 131 12.83 12.87 -0.55
N GLN A 132 12.57 13.19 -1.82
CA GLN A 132 13.51 13.78 -2.76
C GLN A 132 12.75 14.85 -3.54
N THR A 133 13.22 16.10 -3.52
CA THR A 133 12.50 17.24 -4.12
C THR A 133 13.37 18.07 -5.06
N SER A 134 14.56 17.58 -5.38
CA SER A 134 15.54 18.21 -6.27
C SER A 134 16.11 17.24 -7.31
N ALA A 135 15.35 16.21 -7.71
CA ALA A 135 15.78 15.24 -8.73
C ALA A 135 15.98 15.89 -10.11
N GLY A 136 15.15 16.88 -10.47
CA GLY A 136 15.31 17.69 -11.68
C GLY A 136 15.21 16.91 -12.99
N ILE A 137 14.41 15.84 -13.02
CA ILE A 137 14.28 14.97 -14.19
C ILE A 137 13.44 15.66 -15.25
N ASP A 138 14.04 15.91 -16.42
CA ASP A 138 13.33 16.46 -17.58
C ASP A 138 12.37 15.41 -18.18
N LEU A 139 11.06 15.67 -18.07
CA LEU A 139 10.02 14.78 -18.57
C LEU A 139 9.78 14.93 -20.09
N LEU A 140 10.31 15.98 -20.73
CA LEU A 140 10.04 16.32 -22.13
C LEU A 140 11.21 16.01 -23.07
N GLY A 141 12.41 15.81 -22.52
CA GLY A 141 13.66 15.75 -23.29
C GLY A 141 13.68 14.77 -24.46
N ALA A 142 12.92 13.67 -24.38
CA ALA A 142 12.83 12.64 -25.42
C ALA A 142 11.44 12.54 -26.09
N LEU A 143 10.53 13.47 -25.81
CA LEU A 143 9.17 13.43 -26.34
C LEU A 143 9.05 14.22 -27.64
N GLY A 144 8.33 13.66 -28.61
CA GLY A 144 7.88 14.37 -29.79
C GLY A 144 6.64 15.22 -29.51
N GLU A 145 6.10 15.86 -30.55
CA GLU A 145 4.82 16.56 -30.46
C GLU A 145 3.68 15.58 -30.16
N GLY A 146 2.81 15.92 -29.21
CA GLY A 146 1.65 15.10 -28.88
C GLY A 146 1.12 15.33 -27.48
N ASN A 147 0.06 14.60 -27.14
CA ASN A 147 -0.51 14.57 -25.79
C ASN A 147 0.02 13.35 -25.05
N TYR A 148 0.50 13.56 -23.83
CA TYR A 148 1.12 12.52 -23.02
C TYR A 148 0.46 12.42 -21.63
N THR A 149 0.58 11.24 -21.03
CA THR A 149 0.23 10.97 -19.64
C THR A 149 1.50 10.73 -18.84
N LEU A 150 1.68 11.48 -17.76
CA LEU A 150 2.59 11.13 -16.68
C LEU A 150 1.82 10.22 -15.72
N GLU A 151 2.30 9.01 -15.52
CA GLU A 151 1.75 8.07 -14.55
C GLU A 151 2.79 7.79 -13.47
N VAL A 152 2.33 7.70 -12.24
CA VAL A 152 3.17 7.48 -11.07
C VAL A 152 2.54 6.49 -10.11
N TYR A 153 3.38 5.81 -9.34
CA TYR A 153 2.98 5.17 -8.09
C TYR A 153 4.12 5.26 -7.07
N PHE A 154 3.81 4.98 -5.81
CA PHE A 154 4.79 4.96 -4.73
C PHE A 154 4.91 3.56 -4.17
N GLU A 155 6.13 3.17 -3.81
CA GLU A 155 6.41 1.91 -3.14
C GLU A 155 7.29 2.15 -1.92
N ALA A 156 7.07 1.34 -0.89
CA ALA A 156 7.94 1.22 0.27
C ALA A 156 8.28 -0.26 0.48
N SER A 157 9.53 -0.55 0.77
CA SER A 157 9.98 -1.90 1.13
C SER A 157 10.13 -2.03 2.63
N THR A 158 9.95 -3.23 3.16
CA THR A 158 10.15 -3.53 4.57
C THR A 158 11.28 -4.55 4.79
N ASN A 159 11.67 -4.75 6.03
CA ASN A 159 12.57 -5.84 6.44
C ASN A 159 11.89 -7.22 6.45
N GLY A 160 10.61 -7.33 6.05
CA GLY A 160 9.86 -8.59 5.99
C GLY A 160 9.54 -9.21 7.35
N VAL A 161 9.75 -8.48 8.44
CA VAL A 161 9.36 -8.90 9.79
C VAL A 161 7.91 -8.47 10.04
N ASP A 162 7.08 -9.36 10.54
CA ASP A 162 5.70 -9.06 10.95
C ASP A 162 5.39 -9.91 12.21
N SER A 163 5.79 -9.41 13.39
CA SER A 163 5.65 -10.17 14.64
C SER A 163 4.49 -9.60 15.47
N PRO A 164 3.46 -10.38 15.85
CA PRO A 164 2.41 -9.86 16.72
C PRO A 164 3.03 -9.36 18.03
N ALA A 165 2.65 -8.16 18.46
CA ALA A 165 3.06 -7.62 19.75
C ALA A 165 2.69 -8.66 20.83
N THR A 166 3.71 -9.16 21.54
CA THR A 166 3.59 -10.11 22.65
C THR A 166 2.89 -9.49 23.84
#